data_AF-A0ABD7K904-F1
#
_entry.id   AF-A0ABD7K904-F1
#
_cell.length_a   1.000
_cell.length_b   1.000
_cell.length_c   1.000
_cell.angle_alpha   90.00
_cell.angle_beta   90.00
_cell.angle_gamma   90.00
#
_symmetry.space_group_name_H-M   'P 1'
#
loop_
_entity.id
_entity.type
_entity.pdbx_description
1 polymer ?
#
loop_
_entity_poly.entity_id
_entity_poly.type
_entity_poly.pdbx_seq_one_letter_code
_entity_poly.pdbx_strand_id
1 'polypeptide(L)'
;MNCPYRREIHDAHVAIRAWLAGEAPADALDALMARFAEDFSMVTPHGAVLDKTALGELFRGKGGTRPGLRIEIDGESLLASGAAGATLVYREIQSDAAGRSERLSTVVLRRDDEGRLYWRHLQETFRG
;
A
#
# COMPACT_ATOMS: atom_id res chain seq x y z
N MET A 1 1.79 12.19 18.21
CA MET A 1 2.48 11.36 17.20
C MET A 1 2.04 11.82 15.83
N ASN A 2 2.94 12.31 14.97
CA ASN A 2 2.55 12.61 13.58
C ASN A 2 3.75 12.42 12.63
N CYS A 3 4.18 11.16 12.46
CA CYS A 3 5.18 10.81 11.46
C CYS A 3 4.49 10.76 10.09
N PRO A 4 4.86 11.60 9.10
CA PRO A 4 4.18 11.65 7.80
C PRO A 4 4.25 10.30 7.06
N TYR A 5 5.32 9.53 7.26
CA TYR A 5 5.47 8.20 6.65
C TYR A 5 4.45 7.18 7.17
N ARG A 6 4.18 7.16 8.49
CA ARG A 6 3.16 6.27 9.05
C ARG A 6 1.78 6.66 8.54
N ARG A 7 1.47 7.95 8.52
CA ARG A 7 0.22 8.47 7.97
C ARG A 7 0.03 8.02 6.52
N GLU A 8 1.06 8.15 5.67
CA GLU A 8 0.97 7.73 4.27
C GLU A 8 0.68 6.22 4.13
N ILE A 9 1.29 5.37 4.95
CA ILE A 9 0.98 3.94 4.98
C ILE A 9 -0.51 3.72 5.28
N HIS A 10 -1.04 4.36 6.33
CA HIS A 10 -2.46 4.23 6.67
C HIS A 10 -3.39 4.76 5.57
N ASP A 11 -3.15 5.98 5.09
CA ASP A 11 -4.00 6.64 4.10
C ASP A 11 -4.05 5.85 2.78
N ALA A 12 -2.92 5.27 2.34
CA ALA A 12 -2.87 4.41 1.17
C ALA A 12 -3.71 3.13 1.38
N HIS A 13 -3.61 2.47 2.53
CA HIS A 13 -4.40 1.25 2.80
C HIS A 13 -5.88 1.53 2.99
N VAL A 14 -6.26 2.71 3.49
CA VAL A 14 -7.67 3.16 3.49
C VAL A 14 -8.20 3.27 2.06
N ALA A 15 -7.43 3.88 1.15
CA ALA A 15 -7.81 3.99 -0.25
C ALA A 15 -7.89 2.62 -0.95
N ILE A 16 -6.90 1.75 -0.73
CA ILE A 16 -6.90 0.36 -1.24
C ILE A 16 -8.12 -0.40 -0.72
N ARG A 17 -8.40 -0.32 0.58
CA ARG A 17 -9.56 -0.97 1.22
C ARG A 17 -10.87 -0.49 0.61
N ALA A 18 -11.07 0.82 0.48
CA ALA A 18 -12.28 1.39 -0.10
C ALA A 18 -12.48 0.95 -1.56
N TRP A 19 -11.40 0.94 -2.35
CA TRP A 19 -11.42 0.49 -3.74
C TRP A 19 -11.80 -1.00 -3.85
N LEU A 20 -11.12 -1.87 -3.10
CA LEU A 20 -11.37 -3.32 -3.13
C LEU A 20 -12.74 -3.69 -2.57
N ALA A 21 -13.24 -2.93 -1.58
CA ALA A 21 -14.58 -3.11 -1.00
C ALA A 21 -15.72 -2.60 -1.91
N GLY A 22 -15.40 -1.82 -2.95
CA GLY A 22 -16.41 -1.23 -3.84
C GLY A 22 -17.12 -0.02 -3.23
N GLU A 23 -16.47 0.63 -2.27
CA GLU A 23 -16.99 1.79 -1.54
C GLU A 23 -16.39 3.13 -2.04
N ALA A 24 -15.46 3.06 -3.00
CA ALA A 24 -14.77 4.22 -3.54
C ALA A 24 -15.46 4.79 -4.80
N PRO A 25 -15.34 6.11 -5.07
CA PRO A 25 -15.86 6.71 -6.29
C PRO A 25 -15.09 6.26 -7.56
N ALA A 26 -15.64 6.57 -8.73
CA ALA A 26 -15.12 6.10 -10.02
C ALA A 26 -13.69 6.57 -10.34
N ASP A 27 -13.29 7.74 -9.87
CA ASP A 27 -11.96 8.34 -10.05
C ASP A 27 -10.95 7.91 -8.97
N ALA A 28 -11.36 7.13 -7.98
CA ALA A 28 -10.52 6.74 -6.86
C ALA A 28 -9.29 5.91 -7.27
N LEU A 29 -9.40 5.12 -8.35
CA LEU A 29 -8.28 4.33 -8.84
C LEU A 29 -7.13 5.23 -9.32
N ASP A 30 -7.42 6.29 -10.06
CA ASP A 30 -6.39 7.21 -10.55
C ASP A 30 -5.74 7.95 -9.38
N ALA A 31 -6.54 8.39 -8.40
CA ALA A 31 -6.04 9.01 -7.18
C ALA A 31 -5.17 8.05 -6.33
N LEU A 32 -5.55 6.77 -6.25
CA LEU A 32 -4.74 5.73 -5.61
C LEU A 32 -3.42 5.53 -6.35
N MET A 33 -3.46 5.40 -7.68
CA MET A 33 -2.26 5.18 -8.49
C MET A 33 -1.31 6.39 -8.52
N ALA A 34 -1.82 7.61 -8.25
CA ALA A 34 -1.01 8.81 -8.12
C ALA A 34 -0.06 8.78 -6.90
N ARG A 35 -0.31 7.92 -5.91
CA ARG A 35 0.58 7.74 -4.74
C ARG A 35 1.85 6.97 -5.08
N PHE A 36 1.89 6.26 -6.20
CA PHE A 36 3.00 5.42 -6.62
C PHE A 36 3.95 6.18 -7.55
N ALA A 37 5.25 6.08 -7.27
CA ALA A 37 6.31 6.59 -8.13
C ALA A 37 6.24 6.00 -9.55
N GLU A 38 6.66 6.74 -10.58
CA GLU A 38 6.75 6.19 -11.95
C GLU A 38 7.63 4.94 -12.02
N ASP A 39 8.75 4.95 -11.27
CA ASP A 39 9.69 3.84 -11.13
C ASP A 39 9.34 2.92 -9.95
N PHE A 40 8.07 2.86 -9.53
CA PHE A 40 7.62 1.93 -8.51
C PHE A 40 7.81 0.47 -8.93
N SER A 41 8.22 -0.35 -7.98
CA SER A 41 8.19 -1.81 -8.10
C SER A 41 7.72 -2.44 -6.80
N MET A 42 7.10 -3.62 -6.87
CA MET A 42 6.83 -4.43 -5.69
C MET A 42 7.09 -5.91 -5.90
N VAL A 43 7.35 -6.60 -4.79
CA VAL A 43 7.34 -8.06 -4.70
C VAL A 43 6.12 -8.47 -3.89
N THR A 44 5.18 -9.14 -4.54
CA THR A 44 3.97 -9.67 -3.90
C THR A 44 4.33 -10.80 -2.93
N PRO A 45 3.41 -11.21 -2.04
CA PRO A 45 3.63 -12.34 -1.14
C PRO A 45 3.90 -13.67 -1.86
N HIS A 46 3.51 -13.78 -3.14
CA HIS A 46 3.76 -14.95 -3.99
C HIS A 46 5.08 -14.85 -4.77
N GLY A 47 5.90 -13.82 -4.52
CA GLY A 47 7.18 -13.60 -5.20
C GLY A 47 7.07 -12.99 -6.59
N ALA A 48 5.86 -12.71 -7.09
CA ALA A 48 5.69 -12.01 -8.37
C ALA A 48 6.16 -10.56 -8.24
N VAL A 49 6.88 -10.07 -9.25
CA VAL A 49 7.33 -8.68 -9.36
C VAL A 49 6.34 -7.89 -10.20
N LEU A 50 5.84 -6.78 -9.67
CA LEU A 50 4.93 -5.88 -10.37
C LEU A 50 5.55 -4.48 -10.44
N ASP A 51 5.45 -3.82 -11.59
CA ASP A 51 5.68 -2.39 -11.72
C ASP A 51 4.38 -1.60 -11.47
N LYS A 52 4.44 -0.26 -11.61
CA LYS A 52 3.26 0.61 -11.44
C LYS A 52 2.12 0.24 -12.40
N THR A 53 2.43 -0.08 -13.65
CA THR A 53 1.43 -0.40 -14.68
C THR A 53 0.71 -1.69 -14.33
N ALA A 54 1.47 -2.76 -14.06
CA ALA A 54 0.93 -4.06 -13.69
C ALA A 54 0.12 -4.00 -12.37
N LEU A 55 0.56 -3.19 -11.39
CA LEU A 55 -0.21 -2.93 -10.18
C LEU A 55 -1.53 -2.21 -10.47
N GLY A 56 -1.52 -1.21 -11.36
CA GLY A 56 -2.73 -0.49 -11.75
C GLY A 56 -3.74 -1.39 -12.47
N GLU A 57 -3.28 -2.27 -13.35
CA GLU A 57 -4.12 -3.29 -14.00
C GLU A 57 -4.70 -4.28 -12.99
N LEU A 58 -3.89 -4.72 -12.02
CA LEU A 58 -4.37 -5.58 -10.93
C LEU A 58 -5.48 -4.90 -10.13
N PHE A 59 -5.29 -3.64 -9.71
CA PHE A 59 -6.33 -2.93 -8.98
C PHE A 59 -7.58 -2.72 -9.82
N ARG A 60 -7.45 -2.36 -11.11
CA ARG A 60 -8.59 -2.22 -12.02
C ARG A 60 -9.44 -3.49 -12.10
N GLY A 61 -8.79 -4.66 -12.18
CA GLY A 61 -9.46 -5.95 -12.19
C GLY A 61 -10.02 -6.43 -10.85
N LYS A 62 -9.70 -5.74 -9.73
CA LYS A 62 -10.08 -6.14 -8.36
C LYS A 62 -11.02 -5.16 -7.65
N GLY A 63 -11.35 -4.02 -8.25
CA GLY A 63 -12.31 -3.06 -7.67
C GLY A 63 -13.65 -3.73 -7.33
N GLY A 64 -14.14 -3.52 -6.11
CA GLY A 64 -15.42 -4.10 -5.65
C GLY A 64 -15.45 -5.61 -5.45
N THR A 65 -14.33 -6.33 -5.61
CA THR A 65 -14.31 -7.80 -5.51
C THR A 65 -14.30 -8.33 -4.08
N ARG A 66 -14.08 -7.47 -3.08
CA ARG A 66 -13.95 -7.86 -1.66
C ARG A 66 -14.90 -7.06 -0.76
N PRO A 67 -16.23 -7.22 -0.92
CA PRO A 67 -17.20 -6.49 -0.11
C PRO A 67 -16.98 -6.75 1.39
N GLY A 68 -17.05 -5.68 2.19
CA GLY A 68 -16.83 -5.77 3.63
C GLY A 68 -15.37 -5.95 4.07
N LEU A 69 -14.41 -5.85 3.15
CA LEU A 69 -12.98 -5.90 3.48
C LEU A 69 -12.62 -4.90 4.59
N ARG A 70 -11.83 -5.37 5.55
CA ARG A 70 -11.12 -4.55 6.53
C ARG A 70 -9.63 -4.73 6.34
N ILE A 71 -8.89 -3.64 6.48
CA ILE A 71 -7.42 -3.64 6.50
C ILE A 71 -6.99 -2.94 7.77
N GLU A 72 -6.17 -3.61 8.58
CA GLU A 72 -5.55 -3.07 9.79
C GLU A 72 -4.04 -3.01 9.57
N ILE A 73 -3.45 -1.87 9.93
CA ILE A 73 -2.01 -1.62 9.87
C ILE A 73 -1.50 -1.38 11.29
N ASP A 74 -0.48 -2.14 11.68
CA ASP A 74 0.21 -1.95 12.95
C ASP A 74 1.70 -2.32 12.87
N GLY A 75 2.40 -2.19 14.00
CA GLY A 75 3.81 -2.58 14.10
C GLY A 75 4.75 -1.71 13.28
N GLU A 76 4.36 -0.47 12.94
CA GLU A 76 5.15 0.36 12.04
C GLU A 76 6.46 0.81 12.69
N SER A 77 7.57 0.40 12.09
CA SER A 77 8.92 0.76 12.54
C SER A 77 9.70 1.45 11.44
N LEU A 78 10.37 2.55 11.80
CA LEU A 78 11.26 3.26 10.89
C LEU A 78 12.61 2.54 10.85
N LEU A 79 13.00 2.04 9.68
CA LEU A 79 14.29 1.38 9.49
C LEU A 79 15.40 2.37 9.13
N ALA A 80 15.09 3.31 8.22
CA ALA A 80 16.02 4.34 7.77
C ALA A 80 15.25 5.58 7.30
N SER A 81 15.84 6.77 7.44
CA SER A 81 15.30 8.01 6.89
C SER A 81 16.41 8.98 6.47
N GLY A 82 16.08 9.88 5.56
CA GLY A 82 16.96 10.96 5.09
C GLY A 82 16.16 12.00 4.31
N ALA A 83 16.88 12.92 3.65
CA ALA A 83 16.25 13.96 2.83
C ALA A 83 15.35 13.39 1.72
N ALA A 84 15.78 12.28 1.10
CA ALA A 84 15.08 11.63 -0.01
C ALA A 84 13.87 10.76 0.40
N GLY A 85 13.60 10.57 1.69
CA GLY A 85 12.49 9.74 2.15
C GLY A 85 12.81 8.82 3.32
N ALA A 86 12.16 7.65 3.36
CA ALA A 86 12.32 6.67 4.42
C ALA A 86 12.00 5.24 3.98
N THR A 87 12.59 4.29 4.71
CA THR A 87 12.24 2.87 4.65
C THR A 87 11.59 2.47 5.97
N LEU A 88 10.44 1.79 5.89
CA LEU A 88 9.69 1.34 7.04
C LEU A 88 9.32 -0.13 6.89
N VAL A 89 9.06 -0.76 8.02
CA VAL A 89 8.33 -2.03 8.08
C VAL A 89 6.99 -1.82 8.76
N TYR A 90 6.01 -2.60 8.37
CA TYR A 90 4.71 -2.67 9.03
C TYR A 90 4.12 -4.07 8.87
N ARG A 91 3.11 -4.35 9.68
CA ARG A 91 2.25 -5.52 9.52
C ARG A 91 0.91 -5.07 8.99
N GLU A 92 0.36 -5.86 8.08
CA GLU A 92 -0.97 -5.69 7.53
C GLU A 92 -1.81 -6.94 7.78
N ILE A 93 -3.02 -6.71 8.26
CA ILE A 93 -4.04 -7.75 8.47
C ILE A 93 -5.23 -7.41 7.60
N GLN A 94 -5.60 -8.33 6.72
CA GLN A 94 -6.80 -8.21 5.89
C GLN A 94 -7.84 -9.23 6.36
N SER A 95 -9.10 -8.80 6.45
CA SER A 95 -10.21 -9.71 6.78
C SER A 95 -11.50 -9.36 6.03
N ASP A 96 -12.21 -10.38 5.57
CA ASP A 96 -13.54 -10.30 4.94
C ASP A 96 -14.29 -11.63 5.14
N ALA A 97 -15.38 -11.83 4.40
CA ALA A 97 -16.17 -13.07 4.46
C ALA A 97 -15.41 -14.33 4.00
N ALA A 98 -14.34 -14.19 3.21
CA ALA A 98 -13.53 -15.31 2.74
C ALA A 98 -12.45 -15.73 3.75
N GLY A 99 -12.14 -14.88 4.73
CA GLY A 99 -11.25 -15.22 5.84
C GLY A 99 -10.34 -14.07 6.25
N ARG A 100 -9.25 -14.44 6.94
CA ARG A 100 -8.22 -13.51 7.44
C ARG A 100 -6.86 -13.90 6.88
N SER A 101 -6.10 -12.93 6.41
CA SER A 101 -4.70 -13.09 6.02
C SER A 101 -3.83 -12.05 6.70
N GLU A 102 -2.59 -12.40 7.01
CA GLU A 102 -1.60 -11.51 7.62
C GLU A 102 -0.33 -11.49 6.76
N ARG A 103 0.27 -10.30 6.61
CA ARG A 103 1.53 -10.12 5.88
C ARG A 103 2.43 -9.12 6.59
N LEU A 104 3.74 -9.32 6.48
CA LEU A 104 4.75 -8.32 6.83
C LEU A 104 5.21 -7.63 5.57
N SER A 105 5.42 -6.32 5.68
CA SER A 105 5.74 -5.48 4.55
C SER A 105 6.97 -4.61 4.85
N THR A 106 7.86 -4.48 3.88
CA THR A 106 8.90 -3.44 3.83
C THR A 106 8.54 -2.46 2.73
N VAL A 107 8.44 -1.18 3.07
CA VAL A 107 8.12 -0.11 2.13
C VAL A 107 9.27 0.90 2.06
N VAL A 108 9.58 1.34 0.84
CA VAL A 108 10.43 2.49 0.58
C VAL A 108 9.55 3.62 0.08
N LEU A 109 9.47 4.70 0.87
CA LEU A 109 8.78 5.93 0.51
C LEU A 109 9.82 6.96 0.07
N ARG A 110 9.64 7.49 -1.14
CA ARG A 110 10.39 8.64 -1.65
C ARG A 110 9.68 9.92 -1.22
N ARG A 111 10.46 10.94 -0.87
CA ARG A 111 9.99 12.30 -0.61
C ARG A 111 10.54 13.23 -1.69
N ASP A 112 9.71 14.11 -2.24
CA ASP A 112 10.16 15.19 -3.13
C ASP A 112 10.49 16.48 -2.35
N ASP A 113 10.94 17.51 -3.06
CA ASP A 113 11.37 18.77 -2.47
C ASP A 113 10.19 19.55 -1.82
N GLU A 114 8.95 19.31 -2.26
CA GLU A 114 7.73 19.84 -1.63
C GLU A 114 7.25 19.01 -0.43
N GLY A 115 7.93 17.90 -0.10
CA GLY A 115 7.60 17.03 1.01
C GLY A 115 6.49 16.03 0.73
N ARG A 116 6.02 15.90 -0.52
CA ARG A 116 5.06 14.86 -0.93
C ARG A 116 5.73 13.50 -0.92
N LEU A 117 4.95 12.49 -0.56
CA LEU A 117 5.42 11.12 -0.44
C LEU A 117 4.94 10.27 -1.61
N TYR A 118 5.83 9.43 -2.11
CA TYR A 118 5.56 8.49 -3.19
C TYR A 118 6.05 7.10 -2.81
N TRP A 119 5.23 6.09 -3.06
CA TRP A 119 5.62 4.69 -2.92
C TRP A 119 6.65 4.36 -3.99
N ARG A 120 7.88 4.08 -3.58
CA ARG A 120 8.97 3.71 -4.49
C ARG A 120 9.18 2.21 -4.56
N HIS A 121 9.04 1.51 -3.43
CA HIS A 121 9.12 0.05 -3.41
C HIS A 121 8.24 -0.52 -2.30
N LEU A 122 7.73 -1.73 -2.53
CA LEU A 122 7.01 -2.52 -1.53
C LEU A 122 7.39 -4.00 -1.67
N GLN A 123 7.71 -4.67 -0.58
CA GLN A 123 7.84 -6.11 -0.56
C GLN A 123 7.01 -6.68 0.57
N GLU A 124 6.25 -7.73 0.27
CA GLU A 124 5.35 -8.38 1.21
C GLU A 124 5.76 -9.84 1.45
N THR A 125 5.43 -10.37 2.62
CA THR A 125 5.63 -11.79 2.96
C THR A 125 4.45 -12.26 3.80
N PHE A 126 3.80 -13.35 3.39
CA PHE A 126 2.71 -13.95 4.17
C PHE A 126 3.20 -14.41 5.55
N ARG A 127 2.29 -14.35 6.53
CA ARG A 127 2.45 -14.97 7.83
C ARG A 127 1.37 -16.02 8.06
N GLY A 128 1.78 -17.17 8.60
CA GLY A 128 0.90 -18.30 8.89
C GLY A 128 0.59 -19.10 7.64
#